data_AF-A0A396BS47-F1
#
_entry.id   AF-A0A396BS47-F1
#
_cell.length_a   1.000
_cell.length_b   1.000
_cell.length_c   1.000
_cell.angle_alpha   90.00
_cell.angle_beta   90.00
_cell.angle_gamma   90.00
#
_symmetry.space_group_name_H-M   'P 1'
#
loop_
_entity.id
_entity.type
_entity.pdbx_description
1 polymer ?
#
loop_
_entity_poly.entity_id
_entity_poly.type
_entity_poly.pdbx_seq_one_letter_code
_entity_poly.pdbx_strand_id
1 'polypeptide(L)'
;LIGSLILQTKDFSWLVLLVVYGVDSVLTIVHRLLLHENIGLPHRKHLYQIMANELKIPHVAVALTYMSVQAGVVAGYLALREYGYEYLLGSILVLGLLYFLFMKRFFYLHKSN
;
A
#
# COMPACT_ATOMS: atom_id res chain seq x y z
N LEU A 1 1.09 -10.83 -17.20
CA LEU A 1 1.19 -9.51 -17.86
C LEU A 1 2.39 -8.69 -17.35
N ILE A 2 2.39 -8.18 -16.11
CA ILE A 2 3.50 -7.33 -15.60
C ILE A 2 4.81 -8.12 -15.41
N GLY A 3 4.75 -9.37 -14.93
CA GLY A 3 5.95 -10.21 -14.84
C GLY A 3 6.65 -10.43 -16.18
N SER A 4 5.88 -10.56 -17.27
CA SER A 4 6.42 -10.64 -18.62
C SER A 4 7.13 -9.34 -19.03
N LEU A 5 6.56 -8.19 -18.66
CA LEU A 5 7.15 -6.89 -18.93
C LEU A 5 8.51 -6.72 -18.21
N ILE A 6 8.58 -7.10 -16.92
CA ILE A 6 9.82 -7.07 -16.13
C ILE A 6 10.86 -7.99 -16.76
N LEU A 7 10.50 -9.22 -17.13
CA LEU A 7 11.43 -10.19 -17.70
C LEU A 7 11.95 -9.77 -19.08
N GLN A 8 11.10 -9.17 -19.91
CA GLN A 8 11.49 -8.69 -21.25
C GLN A 8 12.36 -7.43 -21.17
N THR A 9 12.02 -6.49 -20.30
CA THR A 9 12.78 -5.23 -20.13
C THR A 9 14.01 -5.40 -19.23
N LYS A 10 14.09 -6.50 -18.48
CA LYS A 10 15.07 -6.73 -17.39
C LYS A 10 15.10 -5.59 -16.37
N ASP A 11 13.98 -4.89 -16.24
CA ASP A 11 13.85 -3.71 -15.39
C ASP A 11 12.83 -3.98 -14.28
N PHE A 12 13.30 -4.00 -13.04
CA PHE A 12 12.43 -4.21 -11.88
C PHE A 12 11.69 -2.94 -11.46
N SER A 13 12.04 -1.78 -12.01
CA SER A 13 11.36 -0.52 -11.68
C SER A 13 9.87 -0.54 -12.05
N TRP A 14 9.45 -1.40 -12.98
CA TRP A 14 8.04 -1.69 -13.28
C TRP A 14 7.23 -2.20 -12.08
N LEU A 15 7.88 -2.66 -11.01
CA LEU A 15 7.20 -2.98 -9.75
C LEU A 15 6.48 -1.77 -9.13
N VAL A 16 6.82 -0.54 -9.53
CA VAL A 16 6.07 0.66 -9.15
C VAL A 16 4.57 0.54 -9.48
N LEU A 17 4.22 -0.15 -10.58
CA LEU A 17 2.81 -0.36 -10.94
C LEU A 17 2.04 -1.11 -9.85
N LEU A 18 2.74 -1.88 -9.02
CA LEU A 18 2.19 -2.69 -7.93
C LEU A 18 2.52 -2.12 -6.54
N VAL A 19 3.25 -1.00 -6.45
CA VAL A 19 3.87 -0.57 -5.18
C VAL A 19 2.84 -0.17 -4.12
N VAL A 20 1.74 0.50 -4.49
CA VAL A 20 0.70 0.91 -3.53
C VAL A 20 0.09 -0.32 -2.86
N TYR A 21 -0.24 -1.35 -3.65
CA TYR A 21 -0.77 -2.60 -3.13
C TYR A 21 0.28 -3.43 -2.39
N GLY A 22 1.52 -3.44 -2.87
CA GLY A 22 2.64 -4.14 -2.24
C GLY A 22 2.94 -3.59 -0.85
N VAL A 23 3.00 -2.26 -0.72
CA VAL A 23 3.20 -1.55 0.55
C VAL A 23 2.04 -1.86 1.50
N ASP A 24 0.78 -1.73 1.07
CA ASP A 24 -0.40 -2.06 1.89
C ASP A 24 -0.36 -3.50 2.42
N SER A 25 0.00 -4.46 1.56
CA SER A 25 0.08 -5.88 1.90
C SER A 25 1.20 -6.17 2.91
N VAL A 26 2.41 -5.64 2.67
CA VAL A 26 3.55 -5.84 3.56
C VAL A 26 3.29 -5.21 4.92
N LEU A 27 2.78 -3.98 4.97
CA LEU A 27 2.45 -3.32 6.23
C LEU A 27 1.33 -4.03 6.99
N THR A 28 0.33 -4.56 6.30
CA THR A 28 -0.71 -5.39 6.93
C THR A 28 -0.10 -6.64 7.58
N ILE A 29 0.84 -7.31 6.90
CA ILE A 29 1.55 -8.49 7.45
C ILE A 29 2.41 -8.09 8.67
N VAL A 30 3.20 -7.02 8.55
CA VAL A 30 4.04 -6.51 9.65
C VAL A 30 3.18 -6.11 10.85
N HIS A 31 2.04 -5.45 10.63
CA HIS A 31 1.13 -5.07 11.70
C HIS A 31 0.57 -6.29 12.44
N ARG A 32 0.17 -7.35 11.72
CA ARG A 32 -0.27 -8.61 12.34
C ARG A 32 0.83 -9.31 13.13
N LEU A 33 2.06 -9.29 12.60
CA LEU A 33 3.23 -9.81 13.31
C LEU A 33 3.45 -9.07 14.64
N LEU A 34 3.35 -7.73 14.64
CA LEU A 34 3.49 -6.91 15.84
C LEU A 34 2.36 -7.18 16.86
N LEU A 35 1.13 -7.41 16.38
CA LEU A 35 -0.02 -7.81 17.20
C LEU A 35 0.00 -9.29 17.63
N HIS A 36 1.03 -10.04 17.24
CA HIS A 36 1.17 -11.48 17.51
C HIS A 36 -0.03 -12.31 17.02
N GLU A 37 -0.73 -11.85 15.97
CA GLU A 37 -1.82 -12.62 15.35
C GLU A 37 -1.28 -13.73 14.45
N ASN A 38 -1.97 -14.88 14.41
CA ASN A 38 -1.62 -15.98 13.53
C ASN A 38 -1.81 -15.59 12.05
N ILE A 39 -0.70 -15.38 11.35
CA ILE A 39 -0.65 -14.96 9.93
C ILE A 39 -1.29 -15.99 9.00
N GLY A 40 -1.29 -17.27 9.41
CA GLY A 40 -1.89 -18.38 8.65
C GLY A 40 -3.42 -18.48 8.74
N LEU A 41 -4.07 -17.70 9.62
CA LEU A 41 -5.52 -17.63 9.65
C LEU A 41 -6.03 -16.59 8.62
N PRO A 42 -7.16 -16.86 7.93
CA PRO A 42 -7.74 -15.91 6.98
C PRO A 42 -8.19 -14.65 7.72
N HIS A 43 -7.33 -13.65 7.71
CA HIS A 43 -7.60 -12.36 8.32
C HIS A 43 -8.42 -11.51 7.35
N ARG A 44 -9.56 -11.03 7.83
CA ARG A 44 -10.59 -10.34 7.03
C ARG A 44 -10.60 -8.82 7.24
N LYS A 45 -9.47 -8.24 7.68
CA LYS A 45 -9.33 -6.81 7.99
C LYS A 45 -8.12 -6.21 7.27
N HIS A 46 -8.20 -6.09 5.94
CA HIS A 46 -7.25 -5.21 5.23
C HIS A 46 -7.48 -3.74 5.61
N LEU A 47 -6.50 -2.86 5.42
CA LEU A 47 -6.62 -1.43 5.74
C LEU A 47 -7.88 -0.81 5.09
N TYR A 48 -8.19 -1.19 3.85
CA TYR A 48 -9.42 -0.81 3.17
C TYR A 48 -10.69 -1.14 3.98
N GLN A 49 -10.76 -2.35 4.54
CA GLN A 49 -11.90 -2.81 5.35
C GLN A 49 -11.92 -2.15 6.72
N ILE A 50 -10.75 -1.84 7.31
CA ILE A 50 -10.66 -1.08 8.57
C ILE A 50 -11.22 0.33 8.34
N MET A 51 -10.78 1.02 7.29
CA MET A 51 -11.27 2.36 6.95
C MET A 51 -12.78 2.37 6.68
N ALA A 52 -13.29 1.39 5.94
CA ALA A 52 -14.69 1.39 5.57
C ALA A 52 -15.62 0.92 6.70
N ASN A 53 -15.22 -0.10 7.46
CA ASN A 53 -16.08 -0.73 8.47
C ASN A 53 -15.87 -0.13 9.87
N GLU A 54 -14.62 0.10 10.27
CA GLU A 54 -14.30 0.58 11.63
C GLU A 54 -14.30 2.11 11.71
N LEU A 55 -13.71 2.80 10.72
CA LEU A 55 -13.76 4.27 10.65
C LEU A 55 -15.07 4.78 10.01
N LYS A 56 -15.95 3.89 9.54
CA LYS A 56 -17.23 4.20 8.85
C LYS A 56 -17.06 5.16 7.66
N ILE A 57 -15.89 5.17 7.03
CA ILE A 57 -15.67 5.97 5.83
C ILE A 57 -16.42 5.29 4.68
N PRO A 58 -17.17 6.03 3.84
CA PRO A 58 -17.84 5.44 2.69
C PRO A 58 -16.85 4.64 1.83
N HIS A 59 -17.19 3.39 1.48
CA HIS A 59 -16.34 2.53 0.65
C HIS A 59 -15.87 3.24 -0.64
N VAL A 60 -16.75 4.05 -1.23
CA VAL A 60 -16.42 4.84 -2.43
C VAL A 60 -15.30 5.83 -2.16
N ALA A 61 -15.31 6.53 -1.01
CA ALA A 61 -14.25 7.47 -0.65
C ALA A 61 -12.90 6.75 -0.41
N VAL A 62 -12.93 5.57 0.23
CA VAL A 62 -11.73 4.74 0.40
C VAL A 62 -11.20 4.29 -0.96
N ALA A 63 -12.05 3.76 -1.84
CA ALA A 63 -11.67 3.32 -3.18
C ALA A 63 -11.10 4.47 -4.02
N LEU A 64 -11.75 5.63 -4.02
CA LEU A 64 -11.27 6.83 -4.69
C LEU A 64 -9.89 7.25 -4.20
N THR A 65 -9.64 7.18 -2.89
CA THR A 65 -8.33 7.50 -2.31
C THR A 65 -7.24 6.58 -2.85
N TYR A 66 -7.47 5.25 -2.83
CA TYR A 66 -6.52 4.28 -3.39
C TYR A 66 -6.31 4.50 -4.90
N MET A 67 -7.37 4.76 -5.66
CA MET A 67 -7.28 5.04 -7.09
C MET A 67 -6.47 6.30 -7.39
N SER A 68 -6.71 7.39 -6.66
CA SER A 68 -5.97 8.65 -6.84
C SER A 68 -4.50 8.49 -6.50
N VAL A 69 -4.17 7.80 -5.39
CA VAL A 69 -2.78 7.53 -5.01
C VAL A 69 -2.09 6.64 -6.05
N GLN A 70 -2.74 5.55 -6.48
CA GLN A 70 -2.22 4.67 -7.53
C GLN A 70 -1.99 5.41 -8.84
N ALA A 71 -2.94 6.23 -9.29
CA ALA A 71 -2.81 7.01 -10.50
C ALA A 71 -1.66 8.03 -10.39
N GLY A 72 -1.55 8.72 -9.26
CA GLY A 72 -0.46 9.68 -9.03
C GLY A 72 0.92 9.03 -9.03
N VAL A 73 1.08 7.89 -8.36
CA VAL A 73 2.35 7.14 -8.31
C VAL A 73 2.76 6.66 -9.70
N VAL A 74 1.81 6.10 -10.47
CA VAL A 74 2.06 5.64 -11.84
C VAL A 74 2.37 6.82 -12.77
N ALA A 75 1.61 7.90 -12.72
CA ALA A 75 1.84 9.09 -13.53
C ALA A 75 3.21 9.71 -13.25
N GLY A 76 3.60 9.83 -11.98
CA GLY A 76 4.92 10.34 -11.60
C GLY A 76 6.07 9.45 -12.07
N TYR A 77 5.90 8.11 -12.04
CA TYR A 77 6.91 7.20 -12.58
C TYR A 77 7.04 7.29 -14.10
N LEU A 78 5.92 7.41 -14.81
CA LEU A 78 5.95 7.60 -16.26
C LEU A 78 6.62 8.92 -16.65
N ALA A 79 6.47 9.97 -15.83
CA ALA A 79 7.14 11.25 -16.03
C ALA A 79 8.64 11.21 -15.67
N LEU A 80 9.02 10.46 -14.63
CA LEU A 80 10.40 10.38 -14.11
C LEU A 80 11.04 9.02 -14.43
N ARG A 81 10.79 8.50 -15.63
CA ARG A 81 11.18 7.14 -16.00
C ARG A 81 12.69 6.90 -15.97
N GLU A 82 13.48 7.93 -16.24
CA GLU A 82 14.95 7.88 -16.17
C GLU A 82 15.47 7.53 -14.77
N TYR A 83 14.70 7.84 -13.72
CA TYR A 83 15.04 7.58 -12.32
C TYR A 83 14.26 6.39 -11.73
N GLY A 84 13.89 5.41 -12.56
CA GLY A 84 12.93 4.37 -12.19
C GLY A 84 13.19 3.66 -10.86
N TYR A 85 14.44 3.30 -10.57
CA TYR A 85 14.81 2.65 -9.30
C TYR A 85 14.76 3.58 -8.09
N GLU A 86 15.22 4.82 -8.23
CA GLU A 86 15.15 5.83 -7.17
C GLU A 86 13.71 6.21 -6.88
N TYR A 87 12.88 6.34 -7.92
CA TYR A 87 11.46 6.58 -7.79
C TYR A 87 10.75 5.39 -7.13
N LEU A 88 11.11 4.15 -7.48
CA LEU A 88 10.59 2.96 -6.80
C LEU A 88 10.93 2.98 -5.31
N LEU A 89 12.20 3.18 -4.94
CA LEU A 89 12.60 3.26 -3.54
C LEU A 89 11.91 4.41 -2.80
N GLY A 90 11.88 5.60 -3.40
CA GLY A 90 11.21 6.78 -2.85
C GLY A 90 9.71 6.55 -2.64
N SER A 91 9.03 5.93 -3.60
CA SER A 91 7.60 5.61 -3.48
C SER A 91 7.33 4.62 -2.34
N ILE A 92 8.17 3.58 -2.17
CA ILE A 92 8.06 2.65 -1.03
C ILE A 92 8.23 3.40 0.29
N LEU A 93 9.24 4.25 0.41
CA LEU A 93 9.52 4.99 1.65
C LEU A 93 8.41 6.00 1.98
N VAL A 94 7.96 6.78 0.99
CA VAL A 94 6.91 7.79 1.17
C VAL A 94 5.58 7.13 1.51
N LEU A 95 5.15 6.11 0.75
CA LEU A 95 3.90 5.40 1.02
C LEU A 95 3.96 4.67 2.37
N GLY A 96 5.11 4.05 2.70
CA GLY A 96 5.32 3.41 3.98
C GLY A 96 5.24 4.39 5.16
N LEU A 97 5.84 5.57 5.03
CA LEU A 97 5.75 6.63 6.05
C LEU A 97 4.32 7.16 6.19
N LEU A 98 3.65 7.48 5.08
CA LEU A 98 2.26 7.94 5.09
C LEU A 98 1.34 6.91 5.76
N TYR A 99 1.52 5.63 5.43
CA TYR A 99 0.79 4.54 6.06
C TYR A 99 1.09 4.45 7.57
N PHE A 100 2.36 4.51 7.97
CA PHE A 100 2.74 4.46 9.39
C PHE A 100 2.13 5.63 10.17
N LEU A 101 2.16 6.85 9.62
CA LEU A 101 1.55 8.03 10.22
C LEU A 101 0.03 7.89 10.31
N PHE A 102 -0.60 7.36 9.27
CA PHE A 102 -2.03 7.06 9.25
C PHE A 102 -2.36 6.06 10.37
N MET A 103 -1.66 4.92 10.43
CA MET A 103 -1.85 3.92 11.46
C MET A 103 -1.64 4.49 12.86
N LYS A 104 -0.59 5.28 13.10
CA LYS A 104 -0.34 5.92 14.40
C LYS A 104 -1.48 6.84 14.82
N ARG A 105 -2.07 7.59 13.86
CA ARG A 105 -3.20 8.49 14.10
C ARG A 105 -4.49 7.72 14.41
N PHE A 106 -4.69 6.56 13.80
CA PHE A 106 -5.91 5.74 13.98
C PHE A 106 -5.74 4.57 14.98
N PHE A 107 -4.54 4.36 15.53
CA PHE A 107 -4.21 3.28 16.47
C PHE A 107 -5.04 3.30 17.76
N TYR A 108 -5.53 4.48 18.18
CA TYR A 108 -6.39 4.61 19.36
C TYR A 108 -7.70 3.81 19.23
N LEU A 109 -8.19 3.59 18.00
CA LEU A 109 -9.41 2.80 17.75
C LEU A 109 -9.18 1.29 17.91
N HIS A 110 -7.94 0.80 17.78
CA HIS A 110 -7.61 -0.63 17.92
C HIS A 110 -7.53 -1.11 19.38
N LYS A 111 -7.46 -0.19 20.37
CA LYS A 111 -7.35 -0.56 21.79
C LYS A 111 -8.69 -0.65 22.53
N SER A 112 -9.80 -0.33 21.86
CA SER A 112 -11.15 -0.24 22.46
C SER A 112 -12.16 -1.22 21.85
N ASN A 113 -11.72 -2.44 21.54
CA ASN A 113 -12.61 -3.59 21.31
C ASN A 113 -11.95 -4.85 21.84
#